data_AF-E2CAW8-F1
#
_entry.id   AF-E2CAW8-F1
#
_cell.length_a   1.000
_cell.length_b   1.000
_cell.length_c   1.000
_cell.angle_alpha   90.00
_cell.angle_beta   90.00
_cell.angle_gamma   90.00
#
_symmetry.space_group_name_H-M   'P 1'
#
loop_
_entity.id
_entity.type
_entity.pdbx_description
1 polymer ?
#
loop_
_entity_poly.entity_id
_entity_poly.type
_entity_poly.pdbx_seq_one_letter_code
_entity_poly.pdbx_strand_id
1 'polypeptide(L)' 'MTNSSRRERILNKFRKDARGSFATVYRALTQISAERNSNTLDEKEVRERIREIAKSDREMVRSY' A
#
# COMPACT_ATOMS: atom_id res chain seq x y z
N MET A 1 4.64 -15.79 -20.18
CA MET A 1 3.97 -14.79 -19.30
C MET A 1 5.02 -13.82 -18.80
N THR A 2 5.01 -12.59 -19.28
CA THR A 2 5.98 -11.55 -18.94
C THR A 2 5.81 -11.07 -17.49
N ASN A 3 6.93 -10.82 -16.81
CA ASN A 3 7.01 -10.41 -15.40
C ASN A 3 6.13 -9.17 -15.09
N SER A 4 5.88 -8.34 -16.10
CA SER A 4 5.01 -7.15 -16.05
C SER A 4 3.56 -7.46 -15.65
N SER A 5 2.96 -8.54 -16.15
CA SER A 5 1.55 -8.86 -15.84
C SER A 5 1.34 -9.29 -14.38
N ARG A 6 2.37 -9.86 -13.75
CA ARG A 6 2.32 -10.24 -12.33
C ARG A 6 2.42 -9.00 -11.44
N ARG A 7 3.33 -8.08 -11.77
CA ARG A 7 3.53 -6.82 -11.06
C ARG A 7 2.29 -5.92 -11.13
N GLU A 8 1.68 -5.83 -12.30
CA GLU A 8 0.45 -5.06 -12.50
C GLU A 8 -0.72 -5.61 -11.69
N ARG A 9 -0.91 -6.95 -11.65
CA ARG A 9 -1.93 -7.58 -10.79
C ARG A 9 -1.73 -7.27 -9.31
N ILE A 10 -0.49 -7.24 -8.83
CA ILE A 10 -0.17 -6.94 -7.43
C ILE A 10 -0.49 -5.47 -7.11
N LEU A 11 -0.04 -4.54 -7.96
CA LEU A 11 -0.37 -3.12 -7.81
C LEU A 11 -1.88 -2.87 -7.84
N ASN A 12 -2.61 -3.58 -8.72
CA ASN A 12 -4.05 -3.44 -8.81
C ASN A 12 -4.77 -3.97 -7.56
N LYS A 13 -4.26 -5.03 -6.91
CA LYS A 13 -4.75 -5.47 -5.59
C LYS A 13 -4.54 -4.40 -4.52
N PHE A 14 -3.34 -3.83 -4.41
CA PHE A 14 -3.04 -2.79 -3.43
C PHE A 14 -3.90 -1.55 -3.63
N ARG A 15 -4.11 -1.15 -4.89
CA ARG A 15 -4.96 -0.03 -5.24
C ARG A 15 -6.42 -0.28 -4.83
N LYS A 16 -6.91 -1.52 -4.94
CA LYS A 16 -8.24 -1.91 -4.44
C LYS A 16 -8.34 -1.84 -2.91
N ASP A 17 -7.35 -2.35 -2.18
CA ASP A 17 -7.30 -2.24 -0.70
C ASP A 17 -7.19 -0.77 -0.25
N ALA A 18 -6.49 0.08 -1.01
CA ALA A 18 -6.39 1.52 -0.78
C ALA A 18 -7.62 2.33 -1.25
N ARG A 19 -8.73 1.68 -1.62
CA ARG A 19 -9.95 2.31 -2.15
C ARG A 19 -9.69 3.24 -3.37
N GLY A 20 -8.67 2.95 -4.16
CA GLY A 20 -8.27 3.72 -5.32
C GLY A 20 -7.22 4.81 -5.07
N SER A 21 -6.85 5.07 -3.81
CA SER A 21 -5.89 6.11 -3.46
C SER A 21 -4.45 5.68 -3.74
N PHE A 22 -3.85 6.25 -4.78
CA PHE A 22 -2.43 6.02 -5.11
C PHE A 22 -1.50 6.52 -3.99
N ALA A 23 -1.83 7.65 -3.37
CA ALA A 23 -1.02 8.23 -2.30
C ALA A 23 -0.89 7.29 -1.09
N THR A 24 -1.96 6.57 -0.74
CA THR A 24 -1.96 5.58 0.35
C THR A 24 -1.05 4.39 0.01
N VAL A 25 -1.14 3.87 -1.22
CA VAL A 25 -0.27 2.78 -1.69
C VAL A 25 1.19 3.22 -1.69
N TYR A 26 1.49 4.41 -2.24
CA TYR A 26 2.84 4.94 -2.30
C TYR A 26 3.43 5.13 -0.90
N ARG A 27 2.68 5.76 0.03
CA ARG A 27 3.12 5.93 1.42
C ARG A 27 3.43 4.60 2.11
N ALA A 28 2.57 3.59 1.93
CA ALA A 28 2.80 2.27 2.51
C ALA A 28 4.10 1.63 1.99
N LEU A 29 4.32 1.69 0.68
CA LEU A 29 5.53 1.15 0.05
C LEU A 29 6.79 1.89 0.52
N THR A 30 6.76 3.21 0.58
CA THR A 30 7.89 4.02 1.04
C THR A 30 8.20 3.80 2.51
N GLN A 31 7.19 3.70 3.38
CA GLN A 31 7.40 3.44 4.82
C GLN A 31 8.05 2.08 5.06
N ILE A 32 7.53 1.02 4.43
CA ILE A 32 8.09 -0.32 4.58
C ILE A 32 9.51 -0.38 4.02
N SER A 33 9.75 0.25 2.87
CA SER A 33 11.08 0.32 2.27
C SER A 33 12.08 1.03 3.19
N ALA A 34 11.66 2.13 3.85
CA ALA A 34 12.49 2.85 4.81
C ALA A 34 12.78 2.04 6.07
N GLU A 35 11.78 1.32 6.62
CA GLU A 35 11.95 0.51 7.83
C GLU A 35 12.82 -0.73 7.61
N ARG A 36 12.66 -1.41 6.48
CA ARG A 36 13.35 -2.67 6.20
C ARG A 36 14.74 -2.47 5.60
N ASN A 37 15.05 -1.28 5.05
CA ASN A 37 16.24 -1.05 4.22
C ASN A 37 16.44 -2.16 3.15
N SER A 38 15.34 -2.76 2.70
CA SER A 38 15.34 -3.96 1.87
C SER A 38 14.50 -3.73 0.63
N ASN A 39 14.98 -4.25 -0.50
CA ASN A 39 14.27 -4.19 -1.78
C ASN A 39 13.15 -5.24 -1.89
N THR A 40 12.98 -6.10 -0.88
CA THR A 40 11.95 -7.12 -0.86
C THR A 40 10.78 -6.66 0.01
N LEU A 41 9.64 -6.40 -0.64
CA LEU A 41 8.39 -6.01 0.01
C LEU A 41 7.45 -7.21 0.06
N ASP A 42 7.02 -7.60 1.27
CA ASP A 42 6.04 -8.66 1.44
C ASP A 42 4.62 -8.14 1.16
N GLU A 43 3.86 -8.88 0.36
CA GLU A 43 2.50 -8.47 -0.06
C GLU A 43 1.55 -8.32 1.13
N LYS A 44 1.73 -9.11 2.19
CA LYS A 44 0.89 -9.06 3.38
C LYS A 44 1.16 -7.79 4.18
N GLU A 45 2.44 -7.49 4.39
CA GLU A 45 2.89 -6.32 5.17
C GLU A 45 2.45 -5.01 4.49
N VAL A 46 2.60 -4.93 3.15
CA VAL A 46 2.12 -3.78 2.37
C VAL A 46 0.60 -3.61 2.51
N ARG A 47 -0.17 -4.70 2.49
CA ARG A 47 -1.63 -4.63 2.68
C ARG A 47 -2.03 -4.18 4.07
N GLU A 48 -1.37 -4.69 5.11
CA GLU A 48 -1.63 -4.26 6.49
C GLU A 48 -1.34 -2.77 6.64
N ARG A 49 -0.21 -2.29 6.13
CA ARG A 49 0.15 -0.87 6.19
C ARG A 49 -0.82 0.03 5.42
N ILE A 50 -1.28 -0.39 4.23
CA ILE A 50 -2.32 0.33 3.47
C ILE A 50 -3.59 0.49 4.31
N ARG A 51 -4.03 -0.56 5.01
CA ARG A 51 -5.23 -0.53 5.85
C ARG A 51 -5.07 0.40 7.05
N GLU A 52 -3.91 0.39 7.69
CA GLU A 52 -3.63 1.29 8.81
C GLU A 52 -3.67 2.76 8.38
N ILE A 53 -3.01 3.10 7.26
CA ILE A 53 -3.02 4.46 6.72
C ILE A 53 -4.44 4.87 6.33
N ALA A 54 -5.18 4.00 5.64
CA ALA A 54 -6.56 4.29 5.23
C ALA A 54 -7.51 4.45 6.44
N LYS A 55 -7.26 3.74 7.54
CA LYS A 55 -8.01 3.90 8.80
C LYS A 55 -7.68 5.24 9.47
N SER A 56 -6.39 5.56 9.59
CA SER A 56 -5.93 6.82 10.19
C SER A 56 -6.45 8.05 9.43
N ASP A 57 -6.46 7.99 8.09
CA ASP A 57 -6.98 9.06 7.23
C ASP A 57 -8.48 9.29 7.46
N ARG A 58 -9.25 8.20 7.63
CA ARG A 58 -10.67 8.27 7.96
C ARG A 58 -10.93 8.84 9.35
N GLU A 59 -10.09 8.52 10.34
CA GLU A 59 -10.20 9.07 11.69
C GLU A 59 -9.90 10.57 11.70
N MET A 60 -8.88 11.03 10.97
CA MET A 60 -8.59 12.46 10.81
C MET A 60 -9.74 13.24 10.16
N VAL A 61 -10.38 12.69 9.12
CA VAL A 61 -11.51 13.36 8.44
C VAL A 61 -12.77 13.43 9.33
N ARG A 62 -12.96 12.48 10.25
CA ARG A 62 -14.14 12.44 11.14
C ARG A 62 -14.05 13.40 12.33
N SER A 63 -12.85 13.91 12.64
CA SER A 63 -12.60 14.84 13.75
C SER A 63 -12.72 16.32 13.38
N TYR A 64 -13.13 16.64 12.15
CA TYR A 64 -13.50 17.98 11.68
C TYR A 64 -15.02 18.14 11.65
#